data_AF-A0A1Q7MP00-F1
#
_entry.id   AF-A0A1Q7MP00-F1
#
_cell.length_a   1.000
_cell.length_b   1.000
_cell.length_c   1.000
_cell.angle_alpha   90.00
_cell.angle_beta   90.00
_cell.angle_gamma   90.00
#
_symmetry.space_group_name_H-M   'P 1'
#
loop_
_entity.id
_entity.type
_entity.pdbx_description
1 polymer ?
#
loop_
_entity_poly.entity_id
_entity_poly.type
_entity_poly.pdbx_seq_one_letter_code
_entity_poly.pdbx_strand_id
1 'polypeptide(L)'
;MNTWVRYRRGRARYTGRITRAPFVAWLATPEGRATLDDAASQVRFAFFARARAARRLWRRLAAAARDRDVIVTIQSEMDGYLGRLQEFAYAQGLPRVSVDLHRIVVVPRVLINGATYGAIARRLQSARAFASLDGGDALRDFFILTLIHHLDGAIAGAMPSPKRPLAVHKEWISVGIDGAFVWRIPPVNDPPWDGHHYVLELTRDPITRAVRKAVVAAIKRLEASLGSLSRIERNEILRRALRGA
;
A
#
# COMPACT_ATOMS: atom_id res chain seq x y z
N MET A 1 12.65 -15.99 3.23
CA MET A 1 11.37 -15.35 2.85
C MET A 1 10.93 -14.43 3.99
N ASN A 2 11.21 -13.13 3.87
CA ASN A 2 10.95 -12.12 4.92
C ASN A 2 9.68 -11.30 4.69
N THR A 3 8.73 -11.79 3.89
CA THR A 3 7.53 -11.02 3.49
C THR A 3 6.27 -11.49 4.19
N TRP A 4 5.47 -10.54 4.69
CA TRP A 4 4.19 -10.82 5.34
C TRP A 4 3.09 -11.14 4.32
N VAL A 5 3.24 -10.61 3.10
CA VAL A 5 2.32 -10.76 1.98
C VAL A 5 3.02 -11.48 0.84
N ARG A 6 2.26 -12.33 0.13
CA ARG A 6 2.74 -13.03 -1.07
C ARG A 6 1.80 -12.73 -2.23
N TYR A 7 2.35 -12.36 -3.38
CA TYR A 7 1.58 -12.25 -4.61
C TYR A 7 1.80 -13.50 -5.47
N ARG A 8 0.73 -14.24 -5.77
CA ARG A 8 0.79 -15.41 -6.67
C ARG A 8 -0.49 -15.52 -7.48
N ARG A 9 -0.35 -15.88 -8.76
CA ARG A 9 -1.47 -16.12 -9.69
C ARG A 9 -2.48 -14.95 -9.69
N GLY A 10 -1.97 -13.72 -9.75
CA GLY A 10 -2.81 -12.51 -9.79
C GLY A 10 -3.44 -12.09 -8.46
N ARG A 11 -3.11 -12.74 -7.34
CA ARG A 11 -3.73 -12.46 -6.04
C ARG A 11 -2.70 -12.29 -4.93
N ALA A 12 -2.89 -11.26 -4.11
CA ALA A 12 -2.18 -11.06 -2.86
C ALA A 12 -2.77 -11.98 -1.77
N ARG A 13 -1.91 -12.63 -0.99
CA ARG A 13 -2.30 -13.53 0.10
C ARG A 13 -1.61 -13.16 1.40
N TYR A 14 -2.41 -13.03 2.45
CA TYR A 14 -1.98 -12.91 3.83
C TYR A 14 -2.34 -14.18 4.59
N THR A 15 -1.45 -14.62 5.48
CA THR A 15 -1.61 -15.89 6.23
C THR A 15 -1.55 -15.70 7.74
N GLY A 16 -1.51 -14.46 8.22
CA GLY A 16 -1.25 -14.13 9.62
C GLY A 16 0.19 -14.35 10.08
N ARG A 17 1.07 -14.85 9.21
CA ARG A 17 2.49 -15.05 9.52
C ARG A 17 3.28 -13.76 9.27
N ILE A 18 3.66 -13.12 10.35
CA ILE A 18 4.57 -11.97 10.35
C ILE A 18 5.97 -12.34 10.84
N THR A 19 6.98 -11.63 10.36
CA THR A 19 8.39 -11.78 10.73
C THR A 19 8.82 -10.72 11.73
N ARG A 20 9.80 -11.04 12.57
CA ARG A 20 10.23 -10.17 13.68
C ARG A 20 11.13 -9.00 13.25
N ALA A 21 11.79 -9.10 12.10
CA ALA A 21 12.77 -8.11 11.66
C ALA A 21 12.18 -6.69 11.52
N PRO A 22 11.02 -6.47 10.86
CA PRO A 22 10.39 -5.15 10.81
C PRO A 22 10.06 -4.58 12.19
N PHE A 23 9.61 -5.41 13.12
CA PHE A 23 9.29 -5.00 14.49
C PHE A 23 10.54 -4.55 15.25
N VAL A 24 11.66 -5.25 15.10
CA VAL A 24 12.93 -4.86 15.72
C VAL A 24 13.45 -3.53 15.15
N ALA A 25 13.35 -3.33 13.84
CA ALA A 25 13.71 -2.06 13.21
C ALA A 25 12.82 -0.91 13.72
N TRP A 26 11.52 -1.16 13.84
CA TRP A 26 10.58 -0.17 14.38
C TRP A 26 10.88 0.20 15.84
N LEU A 27 11.29 -0.75 16.69
CA LEU A 27 11.70 -0.47 18.07
C LEU A 27 12.89 0.49 18.19
N ALA A 28 13.63 0.75 17.11
CA ALA A 28 14.72 1.73 17.08
C ALA A 28 14.24 3.16 16.74
N THR A 29 13.02 3.34 16.20
CA THR A 29 12.46 4.67 15.93
C THR A 29 12.06 5.37 17.24
N PRO A 30 11.86 6.70 17.25
CA PRO A 30 11.34 7.41 18.43
C PRO A 30 10.02 6.82 18.95
N GLU A 31 9.07 6.52 18.07
CA GLU A 31 7.75 5.98 18.41
C GLU A 31 7.86 4.56 18.98
N GLY A 32 8.68 3.71 18.37
CA GLY A 32 8.92 2.35 18.87
C GLY A 32 9.65 2.32 20.20
N ARG A 33 10.61 3.23 20.41
CA ARG A 33 11.30 3.39 21.70
C ARG A 33 10.35 3.85 22.79
N ALA A 34 9.53 4.87 22.53
CA ALA A 34 8.52 5.36 23.48
C ALA A 34 7.52 4.25 23.86
N THR A 35 7.03 3.49 22.88
CA THR A 35 6.12 2.36 23.12
C THR A 35 6.76 1.27 23.96
N LEU A 36 8.05 1.00 23.74
CA LEU A 36 8.80 0.01 24.52
C LEU A 36 9.04 0.48 25.96
N ASP A 37 9.35 1.76 26.14
CA ASP A 37 9.62 2.37 27.45
C ASP A 37 8.38 2.34 28.33
N ASP A 38 7.23 2.74 27.77
CA ASP A 38 5.93 2.63 28.42
C ASP A 38 5.62 1.18 28.82
N ALA A 39 5.76 0.23 27.89
CA ALA A 39 5.53 -1.19 28.18
C ALA A 39 6.51 -1.79 29.21
N ALA A 40 7.72 -1.25 29.31
CA ALA A 40 8.75 -1.66 30.26
C ALA A 40 8.53 -1.09 31.66
N SER A 41 7.95 0.12 31.77
CA SER A 41 7.61 0.76 33.06
C SER A 41 6.69 -0.12 33.93
N GLN A 42 5.87 -0.95 33.29
CA GLN A 42 4.94 -1.88 33.92
C GLN A 42 5.61 -3.16 34.47
N VAL A 43 6.94 -3.31 34.38
CA VAL A 43 7.67 -4.52 34.77
C VAL A 43 8.44 -4.29 36.08
N ARG A 44 8.10 -5.08 37.12
CA ARG A 44 8.70 -4.97 38.48
C ARG A 44 10.21 -5.17 38.56
N PHE A 45 10.84 -5.81 37.57
CA PHE A 45 12.28 -6.10 37.56
C PHE A 45 13.01 -5.34 36.45
N ALA A 46 13.65 -4.23 36.82
CA ALA A 46 14.25 -3.26 35.91
C ALA A 46 15.30 -3.84 34.95
N PHE A 47 16.17 -4.74 35.43
CA PHE A 47 17.35 -5.21 34.69
C PHE A 47 17.04 -5.91 33.35
N PHE A 48 15.87 -6.53 33.21
CA PHE A 48 15.42 -7.12 31.94
C PHE A 48 14.07 -6.56 31.46
N ALA A 49 13.63 -5.42 32.00
CA ALA A 49 12.32 -4.86 31.72
C ALA A 49 12.08 -4.64 30.22
N ARG A 50 13.02 -3.98 29.53
CA ARG A 50 12.94 -3.72 28.08
C ARG A 50 12.91 -5.02 27.26
N ALA A 51 13.81 -5.96 27.55
CA ALA A 51 13.88 -7.22 26.81
C ALA A 51 12.60 -8.06 26.99
N ARG A 52 12.04 -8.07 28.20
CA ARG A 52 10.76 -8.75 28.50
C ARG A 52 9.57 -8.03 27.84
N ALA A 53 9.53 -6.71 27.89
CA ALA A 53 8.48 -5.90 27.26
C ALA A 53 8.48 -6.10 25.74
N ALA A 54 9.63 -5.95 25.06
CA ALA A 54 9.75 -6.20 23.63
C ALA A 54 9.32 -7.62 23.24
N ARG A 55 9.67 -8.62 24.06
CA ARG A 55 9.24 -10.01 23.83
C ARG A 55 7.72 -10.18 24.01
N ARG A 56 7.13 -9.54 25.03
CA ARG A 56 5.68 -9.56 25.27
C ARG A 56 4.92 -8.90 24.12
N LEU A 57 5.31 -7.69 23.74
CA LEU A 57 4.74 -6.92 22.62
C LEU A 57 4.79 -7.75 21.33
N TRP A 58 5.96 -8.33 21.00
CA TRP A 58 6.10 -9.18 19.82
C TRP A 58 5.16 -10.39 19.86
N ARG A 59 5.09 -11.12 20.98
CA ARG A 59 4.21 -12.30 21.09
C ARG A 59 2.75 -11.92 20.92
N ARG A 60 2.30 -10.82 21.52
CA ARG A 60 0.92 -10.34 21.41
C ARG A 60 0.60 -9.89 19.99
N LEU A 61 1.49 -9.13 19.35
CA LEU A 61 1.33 -8.75 17.95
C LEU A 61 1.26 -9.98 17.04
N ALA A 62 2.16 -10.94 17.20
CA ALA A 62 2.18 -12.15 16.40
C ALA A 62 0.96 -13.06 16.63
N ALA A 63 0.38 -13.04 17.85
CA ALA A 63 -0.87 -13.73 18.14
C ALA A 63 -2.06 -13.01 17.47
N ALA A 64 -2.18 -11.69 17.63
CA ALA A 64 -3.23 -10.90 17.01
C ALA A 64 -3.18 -10.97 15.47
N ALA A 65 -1.98 -10.96 14.87
CA ALA A 65 -1.81 -11.15 13.43
C ALA A 65 -2.36 -12.49 12.91
N ARG A 66 -2.38 -13.53 13.77
CA ARG A 66 -2.90 -14.87 13.43
C ARG A 66 -4.36 -15.06 13.82
N ASP A 67 -4.97 -14.08 14.46
CA ASP A 67 -6.38 -14.12 14.78
C ASP A 67 -7.22 -14.22 13.49
N ARG A 68 -8.29 -15.00 13.54
CA ARG A 68 -9.11 -15.30 12.36
C ARG A 68 -9.75 -14.04 11.80
N ASP A 69 -10.27 -13.16 12.65
CA ASP A 69 -10.98 -11.96 12.21
C ASP A 69 -10.00 -10.96 11.60
N VAL A 70 -8.79 -10.88 12.16
CA VAL A 70 -7.69 -10.09 11.60
C VAL A 70 -7.27 -10.61 10.23
N ILE A 71 -7.07 -11.93 10.09
CA ILE A 71 -6.71 -12.55 8.79
C ILE A 71 -7.79 -12.29 7.74
N VAL A 72 -9.06 -12.53 8.07
CA VAL A 72 -10.19 -12.35 7.15
C VAL A 72 -10.30 -10.89 6.72
N THR A 73 -10.20 -9.96 7.68
CA THR A 73 -10.25 -8.52 7.41
C THR A 73 -9.12 -8.12 6.47
N ILE A 74 -7.89 -8.48 6.80
CA ILE A 74 -6.72 -8.14 5.98
C ILE A 74 -6.81 -8.76 4.58
N GLN A 75 -7.20 -10.02 4.49
CA GLN A 75 -7.32 -10.69 3.19
C GLN A 75 -8.40 -10.05 2.33
N SER A 76 -9.54 -9.65 2.91
CA SER A 76 -10.58 -8.88 2.20
C SER A 76 -10.03 -7.56 1.67
N GLU A 77 -9.23 -6.84 2.45
CA GLU A 77 -8.63 -5.58 2.05
C GLU A 77 -7.56 -5.75 0.95
N MET A 78 -6.84 -6.87 0.97
CA MET A 78 -5.88 -7.25 -0.08
C MET A 78 -6.56 -7.64 -1.38
N ASP A 79 -7.67 -8.38 -1.31
CA ASP A 79 -8.45 -8.77 -2.48
C ASP A 79 -9.05 -7.53 -3.17
N GLY A 80 -9.42 -6.50 -2.40
CA GLY A 80 -9.90 -5.22 -2.91
C GLY A 80 -8.82 -4.23 -3.35
N TYR A 81 -7.54 -4.45 -3.00
CA TYR A 81 -6.48 -3.47 -3.22
C TYR A 81 -6.33 -3.05 -4.69
N LEU A 82 -6.18 -4.03 -5.58
CA LEU A 82 -6.09 -3.73 -7.01
C LEU A 82 -7.41 -3.19 -7.55
N GLY A 83 -8.56 -3.61 -7.02
CA GLY A 83 -9.87 -3.07 -7.40
C GLY A 83 -9.99 -1.56 -7.17
N ARG A 84 -9.38 -1.01 -6.12
CA ARG A 84 -9.36 0.45 -5.85
C ARG A 84 -8.66 1.26 -6.94
N LEU A 85 -7.79 0.66 -7.75
CA LEU A 85 -7.23 1.35 -8.91
C LEU A 85 -8.33 1.80 -9.87
N GLN A 86 -9.44 1.06 -9.98
CA GLN A 86 -10.58 1.47 -10.79
C GLN A 86 -11.23 2.74 -10.25
N GLU A 87 -11.51 2.80 -8.95
CA GLU A 87 -12.16 3.96 -8.32
C GLU A 87 -11.38 5.24 -8.64
N PHE A 88 -10.06 5.20 -8.48
CA PHE A 88 -9.20 6.32 -8.84
C PHE A 88 -9.04 6.53 -10.35
N ALA A 89 -9.08 5.48 -11.18
CA ALA A 89 -8.98 5.64 -12.64
C ALA A 89 -10.14 6.49 -13.22
N TYR A 90 -11.31 6.49 -12.56
CA TYR A 90 -12.43 7.37 -12.91
C TYR A 90 -12.33 8.76 -12.27
N ALA A 91 -11.47 8.97 -11.28
CA ALA A 91 -11.34 10.24 -10.58
C ALA A 91 -10.92 11.37 -11.52
N GLN A 92 -11.40 12.57 -11.22
CA GLN A 92 -11.06 13.77 -12.00
C GLN A 92 -9.66 14.29 -11.66
N GLY A 93 -9.01 14.93 -12.64
CA GLY A 93 -7.73 15.59 -12.45
C GLY A 93 -6.49 14.70 -12.53
N LEU A 94 -6.64 13.37 -12.55
CA LEU A 94 -5.50 12.47 -12.78
C LEU A 94 -4.98 12.58 -14.23
N PRO A 95 -3.63 12.63 -14.41
CA PRO A 95 -3.00 12.61 -15.72
C PRO A 95 -3.46 11.40 -16.53
N ARG A 96 -3.87 11.65 -17.77
CA ARG A 96 -4.42 10.63 -18.67
C ARG A 96 -4.04 10.90 -20.11
N VAL A 97 -3.96 9.86 -20.91
CA VAL A 97 -3.74 9.95 -22.36
C VAL A 97 -4.56 8.88 -23.07
N SER A 98 -5.15 9.23 -24.20
CA SER A 98 -5.81 8.26 -25.07
C SER A 98 -4.77 7.52 -25.92
N VAL A 99 -4.96 6.22 -26.06
CA VAL A 99 -4.20 5.35 -26.95
C VAL A 99 -5.21 4.56 -27.76
N ASP A 100 -5.42 4.99 -29.00
CA ASP A 100 -6.51 4.49 -29.83
C ASP A 100 -7.85 4.72 -29.10
N LEU A 101 -8.71 3.70 -28.99
CA LEU A 101 -9.96 3.73 -28.23
C LEU A 101 -9.78 3.51 -26.73
N HIS A 102 -8.56 3.23 -26.26
CA HIS A 102 -8.26 3.01 -24.84
C HIS A 102 -7.79 4.29 -24.16
N ARG A 103 -7.90 4.32 -22.84
CA ARG A 103 -7.35 5.39 -21.99
C ARG A 103 -6.32 4.82 -21.03
N ILE A 104 -5.19 5.50 -20.91
CA ILE A 104 -4.21 5.26 -19.85
C ILE A 104 -4.38 6.35 -18.80
N VAL A 105 -4.46 5.95 -17.54
CA VAL A 105 -4.54 6.85 -16.38
C VAL A 105 -3.37 6.57 -15.44
N VAL A 106 -2.79 7.65 -14.93
CA VAL A 106 -1.74 7.60 -13.90
C VAL A 106 -2.41 7.66 -12.53
N VAL A 107 -2.29 6.60 -11.73
CA VAL A 107 -2.89 6.51 -10.39
C VAL A 107 -1.78 6.52 -9.32
N PRO A 108 -1.59 7.63 -8.59
CA PRO A 108 -0.60 7.74 -7.52
C PRO A 108 -0.75 6.68 -6.42
N ARG A 109 0.38 6.08 -6.01
CA ARG A 109 0.43 5.06 -4.94
C ARG A 109 -0.05 5.63 -3.60
N VAL A 110 0.22 6.90 -3.33
CA VAL A 110 -0.28 7.61 -2.13
C VAL A 110 -1.80 7.56 -2.00
N LEU A 111 -2.57 7.59 -3.09
CA LEU A 111 -4.04 7.54 -3.04
C LEU A 111 -4.52 6.15 -2.61
N ILE A 112 -3.99 5.10 -3.25
CA ILE A 112 -4.37 3.72 -2.97
C ILE A 112 -3.89 3.25 -1.62
N ASN A 113 -2.64 3.55 -1.28
CA ASN A 113 -2.08 3.16 0.00
C ASN A 113 -2.75 3.92 1.15
N GLY A 114 -3.09 5.19 0.96
CA GLY A 114 -3.88 5.98 1.91
C GLY A 114 -5.29 5.42 2.11
N ALA A 115 -6.00 5.13 1.02
CA ALA A 115 -7.34 4.53 1.10
C ALA A 115 -7.31 3.14 1.77
N THR A 116 -6.33 2.32 1.41
CA THR A 116 -6.13 0.99 2.00
C THR A 116 -5.76 1.08 3.48
N TYR A 117 -4.91 2.03 3.88
CA TYR A 117 -4.60 2.31 5.28
C TYR A 117 -5.85 2.65 6.07
N GLY A 118 -6.64 3.63 5.61
CA GLY A 118 -7.87 4.04 6.28
C GLY A 118 -8.89 2.90 6.39
N ALA A 119 -9.01 2.07 5.35
CA ALA A 119 -9.90 0.90 5.37
C ALA A 119 -9.45 -0.16 6.38
N ILE A 120 -8.16 -0.54 6.38
CA ILE A 120 -7.60 -1.51 7.33
C ILE A 120 -7.71 -1.00 8.76
N ALA A 121 -7.30 0.25 9.01
CA ALA A 121 -7.30 0.85 10.35
C ALA A 121 -8.71 0.83 10.96
N ARG A 122 -9.71 1.31 10.22
CA ARG A 122 -11.11 1.32 10.66
C ARG A 122 -11.67 -0.08 10.90
N ARG A 123 -11.38 -1.05 10.04
CA ARG A 123 -11.93 -2.41 10.19
C ARG A 123 -11.24 -3.18 11.31
N LEU A 124 -9.92 -3.03 11.48
CA LEU A 124 -9.19 -3.71 12.56
C LEU A 124 -9.50 -3.14 13.94
N GLN A 125 -10.01 -1.91 14.07
CA GLN A 125 -10.56 -1.41 15.32
C GLN A 125 -11.73 -2.26 15.84
N SER A 126 -12.46 -2.95 14.96
CA SER A 126 -13.55 -3.85 15.34
C SER A 126 -13.06 -5.25 15.75
N ALA A 127 -11.81 -5.61 15.44
CA ALA A 127 -11.23 -6.90 15.79
C ALA A 127 -10.63 -6.84 17.20
N ARG A 128 -11.29 -7.47 18.19
CA ARG A 128 -10.89 -7.41 19.61
C ARG A 128 -9.42 -7.74 19.85
N ALA A 129 -8.89 -8.76 19.17
CA ALA A 129 -7.50 -9.19 19.30
C ALA A 129 -6.50 -8.10 18.89
N PHE A 130 -6.89 -7.22 17.97
CA PHE A 130 -6.07 -6.12 17.48
C PHE A 130 -6.33 -4.83 18.27
N ALA A 131 -7.60 -4.52 18.57
CA ALA A 131 -8.00 -3.35 19.33
C ALA A 131 -7.43 -3.31 20.76
N SER A 132 -7.18 -4.48 21.36
CA SER A 132 -6.65 -4.63 22.72
C SER A 132 -5.13 -4.84 22.80
N LEU A 133 -4.38 -4.57 21.72
CA LEU A 133 -2.93 -4.74 21.70
C LEU A 133 -2.23 -3.81 22.71
N ASP A 134 -1.40 -4.41 23.58
CA ASP A 134 -0.39 -3.66 24.33
C ASP A 134 0.50 -2.90 23.35
N GLY A 135 0.77 -1.61 23.60
CA GLY A 135 1.53 -0.75 22.70
C GLY A 135 0.66 0.22 21.88
N GLY A 136 -0.65 0.20 22.08
CA GLY A 136 -1.54 1.29 21.67
C GLY A 136 -1.63 1.48 20.16
N ASP A 137 -1.88 2.71 19.74
CA ASP A 137 -2.06 3.06 18.32
C ASP A 137 -0.74 2.97 17.55
N ALA A 138 0.40 3.33 18.16
CA ALA A 138 1.70 3.28 17.50
C ALA A 138 2.08 1.86 17.01
N LEU A 139 1.81 0.83 17.82
CA LEU A 139 2.05 -0.55 17.40
C LEU A 139 1.09 -1.02 16.29
N ARG A 140 -0.16 -0.55 16.35
CA ARG A 140 -1.19 -0.85 15.35
C ARG A 140 -0.86 -0.19 14.01
N ASP A 141 -0.45 1.06 14.01
CA ASP A 141 -0.03 1.81 12.83
C ASP A 141 1.21 1.18 12.20
N PHE A 142 2.22 0.84 13.00
CA PHE A 142 3.39 0.07 12.54
C PHE A 142 2.97 -1.19 11.77
N PHE A 143 2.04 -1.97 12.32
CA PHE A 143 1.58 -3.20 11.70
C PHE A 143 0.91 -2.93 10.35
N ILE A 144 -0.01 -1.96 10.28
CA ILE A 144 -0.75 -1.63 9.06
C ILE A 144 0.19 -1.08 7.99
N LEU A 145 1.08 -0.16 8.34
CA LEU A 145 2.06 0.43 7.43
C LEU A 145 3.02 -0.64 6.88
N THR A 146 3.50 -1.54 7.73
CA THR A 146 4.36 -2.65 7.32
C THR A 146 3.61 -3.60 6.37
N LEU A 147 2.36 -3.90 6.67
CA LEU A 147 1.52 -4.74 5.83
C LEU A 147 1.32 -4.14 4.43
N ILE A 148 1.00 -2.85 4.34
CA ILE A 148 0.86 -2.12 3.08
C ILE A 148 2.18 -2.12 2.31
N HIS A 149 3.30 -1.82 2.98
CA HIS A 149 4.63 -1.88 2.36
C HIS A 149 4.92 -3.26 1.74
N HIS A 150 4.55 -4.35 2.42
CA HIS A 150 4.71 -5.69 1.87
C HIS A 150 3.71 -6.03 0.74
N LEU A 151 2.51 -5.45 0.74
CA LEU A 151 1.47 -5.66 -0.28
C LEU A 151 1.86 -5.02 -1.61
N ASP A 152 1.81 -3.69 -1.72
CA ASP A 152 3.05 -2.94 -1.88
C ASP A 152 4.10 -3.46 -2.89
N GLY A 153 5.24 -3.79 -2.29
CA GLY A 153 6.36 -4.45 -2.95
C GLY A 153 6.04 -5.81 -3.56
N ALA A 154 5.04 -6.55 -3.09
CA ALA A 154 4.65 -7.82 -3.73
C ALA A 154 3.94 -7.60 -5.07
N ILE A 155 3.15 -6.53 -5.20
CA ILE A 155 2.52 -6.12 -6.45
C ILE A 155 3.55 -5.52 -7.40
N ALA A 156 4.41 -4.62 -6.90
CA ALA A 156 5.52 -4.08 -7.68
C ALA A 156 6.46 -5.19 -8.19
N GLY A 157 6.75 -6.19 -7.36
CA GLY A 157 7.56 -7.36 -7.71
C GLY A 157 6.92 -8.29 -8.75
N ALA A 158 5.62 -8.17 -9.01
CA ALA A 158 4.99 -8.87 -10.14
C ALA A 158 5.33 -8.22 -11.49
N MET A 159 5.94 -7.02 -11.48
CA MET A 159 6.39 -6.27 -12.65
C MET A 159 5.31 -6.14 -13.74
N PRO A 160 4.18 -5.46 -13.44
CA PRO A 160 3.15 -5.21 -14.44
C PRO A 160 3.77 -4.53 -15.66
N SER A 161 3.38 -5.00 -16.84
CA SER A 161 3.79 -4.40 -18.11
C SER A 161 2.67 -4.53 -19.14
N PRO A 162 2.71 -3.80 -20.26
CA PRO A 162 1.70 -3.97 -21.31
C PRO A 162 1.69 -5.38 -21.90
N LYS A 163 2.75 -6.18 -21.70
CA LYS A 163 2.80 -7.60 -22.10
C LYS A 163 2.34 -8.56 -21.01
N ARG A 164 2.46 -8.17 -19.74
CA ARG A 164 2.10 -8.94 -18.55
C ARG A 164 1.29 -8.06 -17.61
N PRO A 165 0.05 -7.70 -17.99
CA PRO A 165 -0.76 -6.82 -17.17
C PRO A 165 -1.25 -7.54 -15.92
N LEU A 166 -1.54 -6.77 -14.86
CA LEU A 166 -2.27 -7.26 -13.70
C LEU A 166 -3.73 -6.86 -13.83
N ALA A 167 -4.63 -7.80 -13.57
CA ALA A 167 -6.06 -7.51 -13.52
C ALA A 167 -6.33 -6.54 -12.35
N VAL A 168 -6.99 -5.44 -12.66
CA VAL A 168 -7.44 -4.44 -11.68
C VAL A 168 -8.91 -4.67 -11.39
N HIS A 169 -9.72 -4.68 -12.44
CA HIS A 169 -11.13 -5.04 -12.42
C HIS A 169 -11.56 -5.47 -13.83
N LYS A 170 -12.86 -5.61 -14.10
CA LYS A 170 -13.40 -6.02 -15.41
C LYS A 170 -13.04 -5.06 -16.55
N GLU A 171 -12.89 -3.78 -16.25
CA GLU A 171 -12.72 -2.70 -17.23
C GLU A 171 -11.31 -2.10 -17.23
N TRP A 172 -10.42 -2.57 -16.35
CA TRP A 172 -9.12 -1.95 -16.14
C TRP A 172 -8.03 -2.98 -15.86
N ILE A 173 -6.84 -2.69 -16.34
CA ILE A 173 -5.62 -3.46 -16.05
C ILE A 173 -4.45 -2.55 -15.68
N SER A 174 -3.61 -2.97 -14.75
CA SER A 174 -2.35 -2.30 -14.48
C SER A 174 -1.29 -2.77 -15.47
N VAL A 175 -0.70 -1.83 -16.21
CA VAL A 175 0.25 -2.07 -17.29
C VAL A 175 1.65 -1.52 -16.99
N GLY A 176 1.88 -1.05 -15.77
CA GLY A 176 3.17 -0.54 -15.33
C GLY A 176 3.09 0.05 -13.92
N ILE A 177 4.24 0.12 -13.26
CA ILE A 177 4.43 0.86 -12.00
C ILE A 177 5.72 1.64 -12.13
N ASP A 178 5.67 2.93 -11.83
CA ASP A 178 6.85 3.72 -11.49
C ASP A 178 6.91 3.80 -9.96
N GLY A 179 8.05 3.46 -9.37
CA GLY A 179 8.27 3.47 -7.93
C GLY A 179 9.03 4.69 -7.40
N ALA A 180 9.57 5.54 -8.29
CA ALA A 180 10.50 6.60 -7.92
C ALA A 180 9.89 8.01 -7.93
N PHE A 181 8.78 8.21 -8.65
CA PHE A 181 8.19 9.55 -8.79
C PHE A 181 7.58 10.09 -7.49
N VAL A 182 8.11 11.19 -6.97
CA VAL A 182 7.61 11.81 -5.73
C VAL A 182 6.40 12.70 -6.02
N TRP A 183 5.21 12.28 -5.60
CA TRP A 183 3.95 13.02 -5.76
C TRP A 183 3.79 14.15 -4.74
N ARG A 184 4.16 13.90 -3.49
CA ARG A 184 4.12 14.86 -2.39
C ARG A 184 5.34 14.64 -1.50
N ILE A 185 5.73 15.69 -0.78
CA ILE A 185 6.64 15.51 0.35
C ILE A 185 5.76 15.05 1.53
N PRO A 186 5.98 13.84 2.08
CA PRO A 186 5.19 13.37 3.21
C PRO A 186 5.47 14.25 4.45
N PRO A 187 4.46 14.50 5.30
CA PRO A 187 4.68 14.96 6.67
C PRO A 187 5.69 14.07 7.41
N VAL A 188 6.28 14.60 8.50
CA VAL A 188 7.15 13.80 9.38
C VAL A 188 6.35 12.59 9.88
N ASN A 189 6.89 11.39 9.67
CA ASN A 189 6.31 10.07 10.00
C ASN A 189 5.26 9.49 9.03
N ASP A 190 4.88 10.20 7.97
CA ASP A 190 4.07 9.60 6.91
C ASP A 190 4.95 8.74 5.99
N PRO A 191 4.50 7.54 5.58
CA PRO A 191 5.19 6.80 4.53
C PRO A 191 5.17 7.63 3.23
N PRO A 192 6.29 7.67 2.48
CA PRO A 192 6.38 8.50 1.28
C PRO A 192 5.41 8.04 0.18
N TRP A 193 5.16 6.72 0.08
CA TRP A 193 4.31 6.08 -0.95
C TRP A 193 4.54 6.69 -2.36
N ASP A 194 5.82 6.88 -2.69
CA ASP A 194 6.24 7.41 -3.97
C ASP A 194 5.77 6.52 -5.12
N GLY A 195 5.61 7.14 -6.29
CA GLY A 195 5.29 6.47 -7.53
C GLY A 195 3.80 6.33 -7.81
N HIS A 196 3.48 5.59 -8.87
CA HIS A 196 2.14 5.44 -9.40
C HIS A 196 2.01 4.17 -10.23
N HIS A 197 0.76 3.73 -10.40
CA HIS A 197 0.38 2.74 -11.39
C HIS A 197 0.01 3.41 -12.71
N TYR A 198 0.38 2.78 -13.81
CA TYR A 198 -0.23 3.04 -15.12
C TYR A 198 -1.37 2.05 -15.31
N VAL A 199 -2.60 2.55 -15.44
CA VAL A 199 -3.80 1.72 -15.59
C VAL A 199 -4.38 1.96 -16.98
N LEU A 200 -4.64 0.89 -17.73
CA LEU A 200 -5.19 0.91 -19.08
C LEU A 200 -6.64 0.42 -19.06
N GLU A 201 -7.51 1.15 -19.71
CA GLU A 201 -8.93 0.81 -19.91
C GLU A 201 -9.08 -0.34 -20.90
N LEU A 202 -9.83 -1.36 -20.51
CA LEU A 202 -10.29 -2.43 -21.39
C LEU A 202 -11.56 -1.95 -22.08
N THR A 203 -11.54 -1.97 -23.41
CA THR A 203 -12.70 -1.64 -24.25
C THR A 203 -13.21 -2.90 -24.95
N ARG A 204 -14.22 -2.75 -25.81
CA ARG A 204 -14.67 -3.83 -26.70
C ARG A 204 -13.59 -4.22 -27.72
N ASP A 205 -12.68 -3.29 -28.03
CA ASP A 205 -11.61 -3.51 -28.98
C ASP A 205 -10.46 -4.29 -28.36
N PRO A 206 -9.90 -5.27 -29.10
CA PRO A 206 -8.84 -6.12 -28.57
C PRO A 206 -7.53 -5.34 -28.44
N ILE A 207 -6.79 -5.61 -27.34
CA ILE A 207 -5.43 -5.08 -27.16
C ILE A 207 -4.45 -5.81 -28.07
N THR A 208 -4.30 -5.29 -29.29
CA THR A 208 -3.38 -5.82 -30.32
C THR A 208 -1.92 -5.51 -29.99
N ARG A 209 -0.99 -6.08 -30.77
CA ARG A 209 0.44 -5.75 -30.69
C ARG A 209 0.71 -4.26 -30.94
N ALA A 210 -0.04 -3.64 -31.85
CA ALA A 210 0.06 -2.22 -32.16
C ALA A 210 -0.35 -1.36 -30.96
N VAL A 211 -1.49 -1.69 -30.33
CA VAL A 211 -1.96 -1.02 -29.10
C VAL A 211 -0.90 -1.14 -28.00
N ARG A 212 -0.35 -2.34 -27.76
CA ARG A 212 0.72 -2.51 -26.74
C ARG A 212 1.95 -1.64 -27.01
N LYS A 213 2.38 -1.51 -28.27
CA LYS A 213 3.50 -0.64 -28.64
C LYS A 213 3.15 0.83 -28.40
N ALA A 214 1.93 1.25 -28.74
CA ALA A 214 1.44 2.60 -28.51
C ALA A 214 1.31 2.93 -27.02
N VAL A 215 0.86 1.98 -26.18
CA VAL A 215 0.82 2.09 -24.72
C VAL A 215 2.22 2.34 -24.15
N VAL A 216 3.24 1.59 -24.59
CA VAL A 216 4.63 1.81 -24.16
C VAL A 216 5.10 3.23 -24.53
N ALA A 217 4.80 3.70 -25.73
CA ALA A 217 5.16 5.06 -26.15
C ALA A 217 4.40 6.13 -25.34
N ALA A 218 3.14 5.90 -25.03
CA ALA A 218 2.30 6.80 -24.23
C ALA A 218 2.79 6.90 -22.78
N ILE A 219 3.21 5.80 -22.17
CA ILE A 219 3.83 5.79 -20.84
C ILE A 219 5.07 6.68 -20.81
N LYS A 220 5.97 6.56 -21.80
CA LYS A 220 7.17 7.43 -21.89
C LYS A 220 6.83 8.92 -22.01
N ARG A 221 5.78 9.25 -22.76
CA ARG A 221 5.30 10.65 -22.85
C ARG A 221 4.73 11.15 -21.53
N LEU A 222 3.97 10.30 -20.83
CA LEU A 222 3.47 10.61 -19.49
C LEU A 222 4.62 10.84 -18.51
N GLU A 223 5.64 9.97 -18.50
CA GLU A 223 6.84 10.13 -17.64
C GLU A 223 7.52 11.48 -17.86
N ALA A 224 7.74 11.88 -19.12
CA ALA A 224 8.32 13.17 -19.46
C ALA A 224 7.44 14.35 -18.98
N SER A 225 6.12 14.26 -19.19
CA SER A 225 5.17 15.30 -18.76
C SER A 225 5.00 15.39 -17.24
N LEU A 226 5.09 14.26 -16.52
CA LEU A 226 5.03 14.25 -15.06
C LEU A 226 6.27 14.94 -14.47
N GLY A 227 7.43 14.75 -15.11
CA GLY A 227 8.68 15.38 -14.70
C GLY A 227 8.62 16.91 -14.70
N SER A 228 7.83 17.52 -15.59
CA SER A 228 7.68 18.98 -15.67
C SER A 228 6.70 19.57 -14.64
N LEU A 229 5.94 18.75 -13.90
CA LEU A 229 4.97 19.26 -12.92
C LEU A 229 5.67 19.84 -11.70
N SER A 230 5.27 21.05 -11.32
CA SER A 230 5.64 21.68 -10.05
C SER A 230 5.01 20.96 -8.85
N ARG A 231 5.54 21.23 -7.66
CA ARG A 231 4.98 20.71 -6.39
C ARG A 231 3.52 21.12 -6.18
N ILE A 232 3.15 22.34 -6.58
CA ILE A 232 1.78 22.86 -6.40
C ILE A 232 0.82 22.08 -7.30
N GLU A 233 1.18 21.85 -8.56
CA GLU A 233 0.36 21.09 -9.51
C GLU A 233 0.16 19.65 -9.06
N ARG A 234 1.22 18.97 -8.60
CA ARG A 234 1.12 17.61 -8.07
C ARG A 234 0.16 17.54 -6.88
N ASN A 235 0.27 18.46 -5.94
CA ASN A 235 -0.62 18.53 -4.78
C ASN A 235 -2.08 18.81 -5.18
N GLU A 236 -2.30 19.66 -6.18
CA GLU A 236 -3.65 19.96 -6.68
C GLU A 236 -4.27 18.75 -7.39
N ILE A 237 -3.49 18.00 -8.17
CA ILE A 237 -3.92 16.73 -8.77
C ILE A 237 -4.39 15.76 -7.69
N LEU A 238 -3.60 15.56 -6.63
CA LEU A 238 -3.98 14.68 -5.52
C LEU A 238 -5.27 15.14 -4.82
N ARG A 239 -5.41 16.45 -4.57
CA ARG A 239 -6.61 17.02 -3.94
C ARG A 239 -7.87 16.80 -4.79
N ARG A 240 -7.79 17.01 -6.10
CA ARG A 240 -8.93 16.80 -7.01
C ARG A 240 -9.31 15.33 -7.10
N ALA A 241 -8.31 14.45 -7.18
CA ALA A 241 -8.55 13.01 -7.22
C ALA A 241 -9.28 12.51 -5.95
N LEU A 242 -8.91 13.03 -4.77
CA LEU A 242 -9.58 12.68 -3.51
C LEU A 242 -11.02 13.19 -3.39
N ARG A 243 -11.38 14.28 -4.08
CA ARG A 243 -12.76 14.81 -4.07
C ARG A 243 -13.70 14.08 -5.03
N GLY A 244 -13.14 13.46 -6.07
CA GLY A 244 -13.89 12.77 -7.11
C GLY A 244 -13.83 11.25 -7.04
N ALA A 245 -13.22 10.69 -6.00
CA ALA A 245 -13.14 9.26 -5.72
C ALA A 245 -14.12 8.86 -4.61
#